data_AF-A0A3Q7YF46-F1
#
_entry.id   AF-A0A3Q7YF46-F1
#
_cell.length_a   1.000
_cell.length_b   1.000
_cell.length_c   1.000
_cell.angle_alpha   90.00
_cell.angle_beta   90.00
_cell.angle_gamma   90.00
#
_symmetry.space_group_name_H-M   'P 1'
#
loop_
_entity.id
_entity.type
_entity.pdbx_description
1 polymer ?
#
loop_
_entity_poly.entity_id
_entity_poly.type
_entity_poly.pdbx_seq_one_letter_code
_entity_poly.pdbx_strand_id
1 'polypeptide(L)'
;MIDGNMISAFAERWHAETSSFHLPFGEMTITLDDVRGLLSIPCTGEFFTPPANVNEDLAIVADVELLGVAYDEAVTETRTNRGASYSFEWLKEVFFKKLHERRYDCAARACLLHLVGCTILVDKSFTLVSAKYLFLFQDLDSCGKWAWGPAALVVLYDYLRDSTLPATKQIGGYLSLFQVLLYLLYLSLFF
;
A
#
# COMPACT_ATOMS: atom_id res chain seq x y z
N MET A 1 -18.27 4.49 -3.96
CA MET A 1 -17.79 5.73 -4.63
C MET A 1 -16.96 6.49 -3.61
N ILE A 2 -15.76 6.93 -3.98
CA ILE A 2 -14.92 7.70 -3.05
C ILE A 2 -15.49 9.11 -2.90
N ASP A 3 -15.67 9.58 -1.66
CA ASP A 3 -16.12 10.93 -1.35
C ASP A 3 -14.91 11.85 -1.11
N GLY A 4 -14.47 12.51 -2.18
CA GLY A 4 -13.32 13.41 -2.14
C GLY A 4 -13.53 14.63 -1.22
N ASN A 5 -14.76 15.11 -1.05
CA ASN A 5 -15.05 16.26 -0.18
C ASN A 5 -14.91 15.85 1.28
N MET A 6 -15.42 14.69 1.65
CA MET A 6 -15.27 14.16 3.01
C MET A 6 -13.79 13.90 3.35
N ILE A 7 -13.06 13.28 2.44
CA ILE A 7 -11.62 13.01 2.61
C ILE A 7 -10.84 14.31 2.80
N SER A 8 -11.09 15.33 1.95
CA SER A 8 -10.43 16.64 2.07
C SER A 8 -10.74 17.32 3.39
N ALA A 9 -12.01 17.32 3.82
CA ALA A 9 -12.42 17.96 5.07
C ALA A 9 -11.74 17.34 6.31
N PHE A 10 -11.56 16.02 6.34
CA PHE A 10 -10.83 15.38 7.44
C PHE A 10 -9.32 15.60 7.33
N ALA A 11 -8.75 15.56 6.13
CA ALA A 11 -7.33 15.83 5.92
C ALA A 11 -6.93 17.25 6.38
N GLU A 12 -7.76 18.26 6.14
CA GLU A 12 -7.55 19.63 6.63
C GLU A 12 -7.53 19.74 8.16
N ARG A 13 -8.13 18.76 8.86
CA ARG A 13 -8.21 18.72 10.32
C ARG A 13 -7.18 17.79 10.94
N TRP A 14 -6.31 17.17 10.13
CA TRP A 14 -5.22 16.32 10.61
C TRP A 14 -4.09 17.16 11.22
N HIS A 15 -3.72 16.84 12.45
CA HIS A 15 -2.55 17.39 13.12
C HIS A 15 -1.46 16.33 13.19
N ALA A 16 -0.41 16.52 12.39
CA ALA A 16 0.70 15.57 12.28
C ALA A 16 1.55 15.43 13.56
N GLU A 17 1.55 16.43 14.45
CA GLU A 17 2.29 16.38 15.72
C GLU A 17 1.67 15.39 16.71
N THR A 18 0.34 15.37 16.79
CA THR A 18 -0.43 14.50 17.69
C THR A 18 -0.91 13.22 17.00
N SER A 19 -0.75 13.12 15.67
CA SER A 19 -1.32 12.06 14.83
C SER A 19 -2.81 11.88 15.07
N SER A 20 -3.55 13.01 15.10
CA SER A 20 -4.97 13.05 15.40
C SER A 20 -5.72 14.05 14.51
N PHE A 21 -7.02 13.84 14.37
CA PHE A 21 -7.97 14.79 13.78
C PHE A 21 -8.50 15.72 14.86
N HIS A 22 -8.40 17.02 14.63
CA HIS A 22 -8.94 18.05 15.52
C HIS A 22 -10.33 18.45 15.03
N LEU A 23 -11.35 17.92 15.70
CA LEU A 23 -12.75 18.09 15.34
C LEU A 23 -13.43 19.04 16.35
N PRO A 24 -14.58 19.67 15.99
CA PRO A 24 -15.26 20.61 16.90
C PRO A 24 -15.66 20.03 18.26
N PHE A 25 -15.70 18.70 18.37
CA PHE A 25 -16.10 17.94 19.55
C PHE A 25 -14.93 17.22 20.24
N GLY A 26 -13.68 17.39 19.78
CA GLY A 26 -12.49 16.81 20.41
C GLY A 26 -11.43 16.31 19.42
N GLU A 27 -10.35 15.77 19.96
CA GLU A 27 -9.30 15.08 19.19
C GLU A 27 -9.69 13.62 18.97
N MET A 28 -9.39 13.10 17.78
CA MET A 28 -9.69 11.71 17.42
C MET A 28 -8.60 11.10 16.56
N THR A 29 -8.14 9.89 16.89
CA THR A 29 -7.05 9.21 16.18
C THR A 29 -7.51 7.85 15.66
N ILE A 30 -7.06 7.48 14.46
CA ILE A 30 -7.23 6.11 13.94
C ILE A 30 -6.23 5.22 14.67
N THR A 31 -6.70 4.21 15.36
CA THR A 31 -5.86 3.31 16.16
C THR A 31 -5.60 1.97 15.46
N LEU A 32 -4.69 1.17 16.00
CA LEU A 32 -4.49 -0.21 15.55
C LEU A 32 -5.73 -1.09 15.79
N ASP A 33 -6.55 -0.79 16.80
CA ASP A 33 -7.78 -1.54 17.04
C ASP A 33 -8.81 -1.29 15.92
N ASP A 34 -8.88 -0.07 15.40
CA ASP A 34 -9.73 0.27 14.25
C ASP A 34 -9.27 -0.46 12.98
N VAL A 35 -7.95 -0.46 12.74
CA VAL A 35 -7.34 -1.20 11.62
C VAL A 35 -7.62 -2.70 11.74
N ARG A 36 -7.47 -3.27 12.94
CA ARG A 36 -7.77 -4.69 13.22
C ARG A 36 -9.24 -5.01 12.94
N GLY A 37 -10.14 -4.18 13.46
CA GLY A 37 -11.59 -4.38 13.31
C GLY A 37 -12.05 -4.31 11.86
N LEU A 38 -11.41 -3.46 11.05
CA LEU A 38 -11.80 -3.23 9.66
C LEU A 38 -11.16 -4.22 8.68
N LEU A 39 -9.85 -4.47 8.81
CA LEU A 39 -9.08 -5.24 7.83
C LEU A 39 -8.87 -6.69 8.21
N SER A 40 -9.05 -7.06 9.48
CA SER A 40 -8.73 -8.40 9.99
C SER A 40 -7.31 -8.87 9.64
N ILE A 41 -6.36 -7.93 9.51
CA ILE A 41 -4.95 -8.21 9.22
C ILE A 41 -4.12 -8.32 10.52
N PRO A 42 -2.97 -9.03 10.51
CA PRO A 42 -2.10 -9.14 11.68
C PRO A 42 -1.60 -7.78 12.18
N CYS A 43 -1.90 -7.46 13.44
CA CYS A 43 -1.40 -6.24 14.09
C CYS A 43 -0.07 -6.45 14.83
N THR A 44 0.30 -7.71 15.07
CA THR A 44 1.54 -8.11 15.72
C THR A 44 2.39 -8.90 14.74
N GLY A 45 3.70 -8.71 14.77
CA GLY A 45 4.61 -9.38 13.87
C GLY A 45 5.93 -8.65 13.74
N GLU A 46 6.73 -9.09 12.77
CA GLU A 46 8.00 -8.47 12.43
C GLU A 46 7.76 -7.24 11.54
N PHE A 47 8.61 -6.22 11.69
CA PHE A 47 8.64 -5.10 10.77
C PHE A 47 9.55 -5.44 9.60
N PHE A 48 8.99 -5.42 8.40
CA PHE A 48 9.80 -5.52 7.20
C PHE A 48 10.37 -4.16 6.81
N THR A 49 11.67 -4.10 6.61
CA THR A 49 12.34 -2.93 6.03
C THR A 49 12.72 -3.28 4.58
N PRO A 50 12.03 -2.70 3.57
CA PRO A 50 12.40 -2.92 2.19
C PRO A 50 13.84 -2.47 1.92
N PRO A 51 14.55 -3.11 0.97
CA PRO A 51 15.87 -2.64 0.56
C PRO A 51 15.81 -1.16 0.13
N ALA A 52 16.69 -0.34 0.72
CA ALA A 52 16.63 1.11 0.54
C ALA A 52 16.91 1.56 -0.90
N ASN A 53 17.74 0.81 -1.63
CA ASN A 53 18.24 1.17 -2.96
C ASN A 53 17.97 0.04 -3.97
N VAL A 54 16.70 -0.18 -4.33
CA VAL A 54 16.37 -1.04 -5.48
C VAL A 54 16.49 -0.22 -6.75
N ASN A 55 17.55 -0.47 -7.51
CA ASN A 55 17.74 0.10 -8.84
C ASN A 55 17.05 -0.78 -9.91
N GLU A 56 17.05 -0.31 -11.16
CA GLU A 56 16.46 -1.02 -12.29
C GLU A 56 17.04 -2.43 -12.47
N ASP A 57 18.36 -2.58 -12.37
CA ASP A 57 19.02 -3.89 -12.52
C ASP A 57 18.54 -4.90 -11.46
N LEU A 58 18.47 -4.48 -10.18
CA LEU A 58 18.01 -5.35 -9.10
C LEU A 58 16.52 -5.66 -9.22
N ALA A 59 15.71 -4.72 -9.71
CA ALA A 59 14.29 -4.97 -9.99
C ALA A 59 14.13 -6.03 -11.09
N ILE A 60 14.87 -5.91 -12.20
CA ILE A 60 14.83 -6.88 -13.30
C ILE A 60 15.25 -8.28 -12.82
N VAL A 61 16.30 -8.37 -12.00
CA VAL A 61 16.71 -9.66 -11.40
C VAL A 61 15.60 -10.24 -10.53
N ALA A 62 15.00 -9.42 -9.64
CA ALA A 62 13.90 -9.85 -8.79
C ALA A 62 12.67 -10.29 -9.60
N ASP A 63 12.38 -9.66 -10.73
CA ASP A 63 11.28 -10.05 -11.63
C ASP A 63 11.52 -11.44 -12.20
N VAL A 64 12.72 -11.68 -12.72
CA VAL A 64 13.09 -12.98 -13.29
C VAL A 64 13.14 -14.06 -12.22
N GLU A 65 13.63 -13.78 -11.02
CA GLU A 65 13.78 -14.79 -9.97
C GLU A 65 12.48 -15.06 -9.21
N LEU A 66 11.73 -14.01 -8.83
CA LEU A 66 10.59 -14.12 -7.93
C LEU A 66 9.26 -14.20 -8.67
N LEU A 67 9.09 -13.43 -9.75
CA LEU A 67 7.90 -13.46 -10.61
C LEU A 67 8.08 -14.45 -11.78
N GLY A 68 9.31 -14.88 -12.06
CA GLY A 68 9.63 -15.82 -13.12
C GLY A 68 9.22 -15.33 -14.50
N VAL A 69 9.24 -14.01 -14.73
CA VAL A 69 9.01 -13.44 -16.06
C VAL A 69 10.27 -13.58 -16.92
N ALA A 70 10.12 -13.43 -18.23
CA ALA A 70 11.29 -13.42 -19.11
C ALA A 70 12.09 -12.12 -18.91
N TYR A 71 13.40 -12.16 -19.14
CA TYR A 71 14.27 -11.01 -18.92
C TYR A 71 13.88 -9.79 -19.77
N ASP A 72 13.51 -10.01 -21.03
CA ASP A 72 13.05 -8.99 -21.97
C ASP A 72 11.71 -8.35 -21.52
N GLU A 73 10.80 -9.15 -20.97
CA GLU A 73 9.54 -8.71 -20.36
C GLU A 73 9.81 -7.80 -19.15
N ALA A 74 10.69 -8.22 -18.24
CA ALA A 74 11.09 -7.43 -17.05
C ALA A 74 11.75 -6.09 -17.43
N VAL A 75 12.67 -6.11 -18.41
CA VAL A 75 13.32 -4.89 -18.93
C VAL A 75 12.28 -3.94 -19.54
N THR A 76 11.32 -4.46 -20.31
CA THR A 76 10.29 -3.65 -20.95
C THR A 76 9.44 -2.91 -19.93
N GLU A 77 8.97 -3.61 -18.90
CA GLU A 77 8.14 -3.01 -17.86
C GLU A 77 8.91 -1.94 -17.07
N THR A 78 10.12 -2.28 -16.61
CA THR A 78 10.93 -1.38 -15.77
C THR A 78 11.32 -0.09 -16.52
N ARG A 79 11.63 -0.19 -17.83
CA ARG A 79 11.92 0.97 -18.67
C ARG A 79 10.69 1.84 -18.94
N THR A 80 9.53 1.20 -19.14
CA THR A 80 8.26 1.91 -19.41
C THR A 80 7.86 2.79 -18.23
N ASN A 81 8.02 2.28 -17.01
CA ASN A 81 7.67 3.00 -15.78
C ASN A 81 8.79 3.92 -15.25
N ARG A 82 9.85 4.14 -16.05
CA ARG A 82 10.99 5.02 -15.74
C ARG A 82 11.70 4.69 -14.42
N GLY A 83 11.86 3.40 -14.12
CA GLY A 83 12.62 2.94 -12.96
C GLY A 83 12.02 1.69 -12.31
N ALA A 84 12.48 1.40 -11.10
CA ALA A 84 12.14 0.20 -10.32
C ALA A 84 10.70 0.23 -9.76
N SER A 85 9.71 0.18 -10.65
CA SER A 85 8.28 0.17 -10.34
C SER A 85 7.50 -0.65 -11.38
N TYR A 86 6.42 -1.29 -10.92
CA TYR A 86 5.55 -2.12 -11.74
C TYR A 86 4.17 -1.49 -11.86
N SER A 87 3.55 -1.58 -13.02
CA SER A 87 2.15 -1.24 -13.18
C SER A 87 1.24 -2.32 -12.61
N PHE A 88 0.11 -1.90 -12.05
CA PHE A 88 -0.91 -2.82 -11.55
C PHE A 88 -1.54 -3.67 -12.65
N GLU A 89 -1.55 -3.17 -13.89
CA GLU A 89 -1.99 -3.91 -15.08
C GLU A 89 -1.03 -5.05 -15.40
N TRP A 90 0.28 -4.75 -15.50
CA TRP A 90 1.29 -5.76 -15.75
C TRP A 90 1.32 -6.85 -14.67
N LEU A 91 1.22 -6.50 -13.40
CA LEU A 91 1.15 -7.49 -12.31
C LEU A 91 -0.05 -8.45 -12.45
N LYS A 92 -1.20 -7.97 -12.95
CA LYS A 92 -2.36 -8.82 -13.23
C LYS A 92 -2.07 -9.78 -14.39
N GLU A 93 -1.43 -9.29 -15.45
CA GLU A 93 -1.04 -10.14 -16.58
C GLU A 93 -0.07 -11.24 -16.14
N VAL A 94 0.96 -10.87 -15.37
CA VAL A 94 1.91 -11.82 -14.78
C VAL A 94 1.16 -12.84 -13.92
N PHE A 95 0.26 -12.43 -13.04
CA PHE A 95 -0.55 -13.33 -12.23
C PHE A 95 -1.28 -14.38 -13.08
N PHE A 96 -2.07 -13.95 -14.08
CA PHE A 96 -2.83 -14.88 -14.91
C PHE A 96 -1.90 -15.78 -15.72
N LYS A 97 -0.85 -15.23 -16.33
CA LYS A 97 0.15 -16.01 -17.07
C LYS A 97 0.76 -17.11 -16.18
N LYS A 98 1.16 -16.76 -14.96
CA LYS A 98 1.82 -17.70 -14.04
C LYS A 98 0.86 -18.74 -13.49
N LEU A 99 -0.42 -18.38 -13.33
CA LEU A 99 -1.48 -19.33 -12.99
C LEU A 99 -1.68 -20.38 -14.10
N HIS A 100 -1.69 -19.96 -15.37
CA HIS A 100 -1.79 -20.89 -16.52
C HIS A 100 -0.55 -21.79 -16.66
N GLU A 101 0.64 -21.25 -16.40
CA GLU A 101 1.92 -21.99 -16.36
C GLU A 101 2.04 -22.90 -15.12
N ARG A 102 1.05 -22.89 -14.20
CA ARG A 102 1.05 -23.62 -12.92
C ARG A 102 2.24 -23.27 -12.00
N ARG A 103 2.75 -22.04 -12.11
CA ARG A 103 3.80 -21.50 -11.24
C ARG A 103 3.17 -20.66 -10.14
N TYR A 104 2.59 -21.36 -9.17
CA TYR A 104 1.72 -20.76 -8.15
C TYR A 104 2.43 -19.75 -7.26
N ASP A 105 3.69 -19.98 -6.89
CA ASP A 105 4.43 -19.05 -6.04
C ASP A 105 4.64 -17.69 -6.73
N CYS A 106 5.00 -17.71 -8.02
CA CYS A 106 5.14 -16.50 -8.81
C CYS A 106 3.80 -15.75 -8.95
N ALA A 107 2.71 -16.50 -9.19
CA ALA A 107 1.37 -15.93 -9.23
C ALA A 107 0.99 -15.32 -7.88
N ALA A 108 1.25 -16.02 -6.77
CA ALA A 108 1.00 -15.53 -5.42
C ALA A 108 1.77 -14.24 -5.14
N ARG A 109 3.06 -14.15 -5.49
CA ARG A 109 3.86 -12.92 -5.34
C ARG A 109 3.30 -11.75 -6.15
N ALA A 110 2.92 -11.98 -7.41
CA ALA A 110 2.30 -10.95 -8.24
C ALA A 110 0.96 -10.47 -7.66
N CYS A 111 0.14 -11.40 -7.18
CA CYS A 111 -1.16 -11.11 -6.57
C CYS A 111 -1.00 -10.33 -5.26
N LEU A 112 -0.12 -10.80 -4.36
CA LEU A 112 0.13 -10.15 -3.08
C LEU A 112 0.72 -8.76 -3.26
N LEU A 113 1.69 -8.60 -4.16
CA LEU A 113 2.27 -7.29 -4.47
C LEU A 113 1.24 -6.34 -5.07
N HIS A 114 0.38 -6.84 -5.96
CA HIS A 114 -0.73 -6.05 -6.49
C HIS A 114 -1.68 -5.61 -5.38
N LEU A 115 -2.16 -6.55 -4.55
CA LEU A 115 -3.12 -6.29 -3.48
C LEU A 115 -2.55 -5.33 -2.44
N VAL A 116 -1.36 -5.61 -1.91
CA VAL A 116 -0.71 -4.78 -0.90
C VAL A 116 -0.31 -3.42 -1.50
N GLY A 117 0.15 -3.39 -2.75
CA GLY A 117 0.48 -2.16 -3.47
C GLY A 117 -0.72 -1.24 -3.68
N CYS A 118 -1.90 -1.79 -4.05
CA CYS A 118 -3.10 -1.01 -4.31
C CYS A 118 -3.99 -0.78 -3.08
N THR A 119 -3.63 -1.36 -1.94
CA THR A 119 -4.30 -1.15 -0.66
C THR A 119 -3.37 -0.49 0.36
N ILE A 120 -2.44 -1.23 0.94
CA ILE A 120 -1.61 -0.78 2.07
C ILE A 120 -0.55 0.25 1.65
N LEU A 121 0.10 0.05 0.50
CA LEU A 121 1.30 0.79 0.08
C LEU A 121 1.03 1.78 -1.06
N VAL A 122 -0.22 2.18 -1.25
CA VAL A 122 -0.67 3.02 -2.38
C VAL A 122 0.12 4.31 -2.43
N ASP A 123 0.84 4.53 -3.52
CA ASP A 123 1.51 5.80 -3.79
C ASP A 123 0.64 6.78 -4.59
N LYS A 124 1.15 7.99 -4.82
CA LYS A 124 0.45 9.06 -5.53
C LYS A 124 0.20 8.75 -7.02
N SER A 125 0.81 7.70 -7.58
CA SER A 125 0.57 7.30 -8.97
C SER A 125 -0.79 6.62 -9.14
N PHE A 126 -1.28 5.95 -8.09
CA PHE A 126 -2.46 5.06 -8.09
C PHE A 126 -2.42 3.92 -9.13
N THR A 127 -1.37 3.83 -9.93
CA THR A 127 -1.24 2.88 -11.06
C THR A 127 -0.01 2.02 -10.95
N LEU A 128 0.97 2.42 -10.13
CA LEU A 128 2.25 1.76 -9.96
C LEU A 128 2.47 1.31 -8.50
N VAL A 129 3.37 0.35 -8.33
CA VAL A 129 3.95 -0.05 -7.04
C VAL A 129 5.46 -0.19 -7.18
N SER A 130 6.20 0.29 -6.18
CA SER A 130 7.67 0.20 -6.19
C SER A 130 8.15 -1.25 -6.09
N ALA A 131 9.16 -1.59 -6.89
CA ALA A 131 9.76 -2.92 -6.94
C ALA A 131 10.35 -3.39 -5.62
N LYS A 132 10.77 -2.47 -4.74
CA LYS A 132 11.31 -2.82 -3.41
C LYS A 132 10.33 -3.61 -2.55
N TYR A 133 9.03 -3.50 -2.81
CA TYR A 133 8.01 -4.22 -2.07
C TYR A 133 7.84 -5.67 -2.53
N LEU A 134 8.40 -6.06 -3.68
CA LEU A 134 8.42 -7.47 -4.09
C LEU A 134 9.18 -8.34 -3.08
N PHE A 135 10.21 -7.78 -2.45
CA PHE A 135 11.03 -8.47 -1.45
C PHE A 135 10.26 -8.82 -0.17
N LEU A 136 9.12 -8.18 0.12
CA LEU A 136 8.20 -8.60 1.19
C LEU A 136 7.71 -10.04 1.01
N PHE A 137 7.62 -10.47 -0.25
CA PHE A 137 7.04 -11.74 -0.67
C PHE A 137 8.10 -12.70 -1.22
N GLN A 138 9.39 -12.41 -1.02
CA GLN A 138 10.47 -13.30 -1.43
C GLN A 138 10.28 -14.69 -0.79
N ASP A 139 10.03 -14.71 0.52
CA ASP A 139 9.59 -15.89 1.26
C ASP A 139 8.10 -15.79 1.59
N LEU A 140 7.29 -16.60 0.91
CA LEU A 140 5.83 -16.61 1.09
C LEU A 140 5.41 -17.13 2.47
N ASP A 141 6.21 -17.98 3.10
CA ASP A 141 5.91 -18.53 4.43
C ASP A 141 6.08 -17.48 5.54
N SER A 142 6.84 -16.43 5.28
CA SER A 142 7.05 -15.32 6.21
C SER A 142 6.01 -14.20 6.06
N CYS A 143 5.21 -14.20 5.00
CA CYS A 143 4.17 -13.18 4.76
C CYS A 143 3.18 -13.05 5.92
N GLY A 144 2.81 -14.16 6.57
CA GLY A 144 1.89 -14.17 7.70
C GLY A 144 2.49 -13.62 9.01
N LYS A 145 3.80 -13.42 9.06
CA LYS A 145 4.53 -12.97 10.25
C LYS A 145 4.71 -11.45 10.28
N TRP A 146 4.43 -10.74 9.19
CA TRP A 146 4.61 -9.30 9.13
C TRP A 146 3.53 -8.55 9.91
N ALA A 147 3.92 -7.46 10.56
CA ALA A 147 3.02 -6.53 11.24
C ALA A 147 2.28 -5.63 10.23
N TRP A 148 1.40 -6.23 9.41
CA TRP A 148 0.66 -5.54 8.34
C TRP A 148 -0.21 -4.39 8.85
N GLY A 149 -0.84 -4.55 10.02
CA GLY A 149 -1.66 -3.50 10.65
C GLY A 149 -0.87 -2.22 10.92
N PRO A 150 0.24 -2.28 11.70
CA PRO A 150 1.15 -1.15 11.87
C PRO A 150 1.69 -0.58 10.57
N ALA A 151 2.07 -1.42 9.60
CA ALA A 151 2.55 -0.93 8.30
C ALA A 151 1.48 -0.09 7.57
N ALA A 152 0.23 -0.57 7.53
CA ALA A 152 -0.89 0.17 6.94
C ALA A 152 -1.16 1.49 7.66
N LEU A 153 -1.09 1.49 9.00
CA LEU A 153 -1.33 2.68 9.80
C LEU A 153 -0.25 3.75 9.60
N VAL A 154 1.03 3.35 9.58
CA VAL A 154 2.15 4.27 9.33
C VAL A 154 2.03 4.91 7.95
N VAL A 155 1.77 4.10 6.92
CA VAL A 155 1.61 4.63 5.54
C VAL A 155 0.43 5.59 5.47
N LEU A 156 -0.69 5.29 6.13
CA LEU A 156 -1.83 6.20 6.20
C LEU A 156 -1.47 7.52 6.87
N TYR A 157 -0.77 7.48 8.01
CA TYR A 157 -0.35 8.68 8.73
C TYR A 157 0.63 9.54 7.92
N ASP A 158 1.56 8.92 7.19
CA ASP A 158 2.48 9.62 6.31
C ASP A 158 1.73 10.37 5.20
N TYR A 159 0.71 9.77 4.60
CA TYR A 159 -0.11 10.45 3.59
C TYR A 159 -0.98 11.56 4.16
N LEU A 160 -1.54 11.37 5.35
CA LEU A 160 -2.27 12.42 6.06
C LEU A 160 -1.35 13.59 6.42
N ARG A 161 -0.13 13.30 6.88
CA ARG A 161 0.90 14.30 7.12
C ARG A 161 1.24 15.07 5.85
N ASP A 162 1.53 14.37 4.76
CA ASP A 162 1.81 14.97 3.46
C ASP A 162 0.68 15.88 2.97
N SER A 163 -0.58 15.54 3.26
CA SER A 163 -1.74 16.35 2.86
C SER A 163 -1.81 17.72 3.52
N THR A 164 -1.14 17.90 4.67
CA THR A 164 -1.09 19.19 5.38
C THR A 164 -0.09 20.17 4.76
N LEU A 165 0.77 19.71 3.83
CA LEU A 165 1.76 20.57 3.18
C LEU A 165 1.11 21.43 2.07
N PRO A 166 1.45 22.73 1.96
CA PRO A 166 0.82 23.65 1.00
C PRO A 166 0.96 23.28 -0.49
N ALA A 167 1.88 22.36 -0.83
CA ALA A 167 2.18 21.96 -2.20
C ALA A 167 1.42 20.71 -2.68
N THR A 168 0.69 20.04 -1.80
CA THR A 168 0.11 18.71 -2.06
C THR A 168 -1.32 18.85 -2.58
N LYS A 169 -1.53 18.55 -3.88
CA LYS A 169 -2.86 18.65 -4.51
C LYS A 169 -3.70 17.37 -4.43
N GLN A 170 -3.11 16.26 -3.95
CA GLN A 170 -3.74 14.94 -3.88
C GLN A 170 -3.27 14.18 -2.65
N ILE A 171 -4.20 13.50 -1.98
CA ILE A 171 -3.96 12.62 -0.85
C ILE A 171 -3.73 11.22 -1.41
N GLY A 172 -2.53 10.67 -1.19
CA GLY A 172 -2.20 9.27 -1.53
C GLY A 172 -2.74 8.29 -0.47
N GLY A 173 -2.44 7.01 -0.61
CA GLY A 173 -2.83 5.99 0.36
C GLY A 173 -4.19 5.33 0.06
N TYR A 174 -4.62 4.42 0.96
CA TYR A 174 -5.82 3.61 0.76
C TYR A 174 -7.10 4.43 1.00
N LEU A 175 -7.47 5.30 0.06
CA LEU A 175 -8.60 6.23 0.22
C LEU A 175 -9.93 5.53 0.54
N SER A 176 -10.14 4.31 0.04
CA SER A 176 -11.31 3.49 0.39
C SER A 176 -11.34 3.13 1.86
N LEU A 177 -10.22 2.66 2.42
CA LEU A 177 -10.11 2.36 3.84
C LEU A 177 -10.21 3.63 4.68
N PHE A 178 -9.53 4.69 4.25
CA PHE A 178 -9.61 5.97 4.95
C PHE A 178 -11.06 6.45 5.04
N GLN A 179 -11.82 6.41 3.94
CA GLN A 179 -13.24 6.73 3.93
C GLN A 179 -14.07 5.83 4.84
N VAL A 180 -13.82 4.51 4.88
CA VAL A 180 -14.54 3.61 5.79
C VAL A 180 -14.19 3.91 7.25
N LEU A 181 -12.92 4.17 7.55
CA LEU A 181 -12.46 4.58 8.88
C LEU A 181 -13.13 5.90 9.31
N LEU A 182 -13.22 6.88 8.41
CA LEU A 182 -13.92 8.14 8.66
C LEU A 182 -15.42 7.94 8.95
N TYR A 183 -16.09 7.05 8.21
CA TYR A 183 -17.49 6.75 8.49
C TYR A 183 -17.68 6.07 9.85
N LEU A 184 -16.82 5.12 10.21
CA LEU A 184 -16.88 4.45 11.50
C LEU A 184 -16.61 5.41 12.66
N LEU A 185 -15.58 6.25 12.51
CA LEU A 185 -15.25 7.31 13.46
C LEU A 185 -16.40 8.32 13.61
N TYR A 186 -17.05 8.69 12.50
CA TYR A 186 -18.23 9.55 12.54
C TYR A 186 -19.39 8.86 13.27
N LEU A 187 -19.66 7.58 12.98
CA LEU A 187 -20.72 6.81 13.64
C LEU A 187 -20.49 6.62 15.14
N SER A 188 -19.26 6.42 15.60
CA SER A 188 -18.92 6.31 17.03
C SER A 188 -19.16 7.59 17.83
N LEU A 189 -19.44 8.73 17.18
CA LEU A 189 -19.83 9.97 17.87
C LEU A 189 -21.34 10.02 18.19
N PHE A 190 -22.14 9.14 17.58
CA PHE A 190 -23.60 9.13 17.73
C PHE A 190 -24.12 7.93 18.54
N PHE A 191 -23.23 7.11 19.12
CA PHE A 191 -23.54 5.98 20.01
C PHE A 191 -22.65 6.04 21.25
#